data_AF-A0A958FJ94-F1
#
_entry.id   AF-A0A958FJ94-F1
#
_cell.length_a   1.000
_cell.length_b   1.000
_cell.length_c   1.000
_cell.angle_alpha   90.00
_cell.angle_beta   90.00
_cell.angle_gamma   90.00
#
_symmetry.space_group_name_H-M   'P 1'
#
loop_
_entity.id
_entity.type
_entity.pdbx_description
1 polymer ?
#
loop_
_entity_poly.entity_id
_entity_poly.type
_entity_poly.pdbx_seq_one_letter_code
_entity_poly.pdbx_strand_id
1 'polypeptide(L)'
;KAPVVYIDKVEDVFERARKPYLQKRGDLNLFIGRKEGQLVKPAPDAYGLSGDPHYYFIHAYNCIYECEYCYLQGYFKSPDLVLYVNHDEIAAEIRETVRRHADRPSVWFHAGEFSDTLALSH
;
A
#
# COMPACT_ATOMS: atom_id res chain seq x y z
N LYS A 1 -9.93 10.15 -22.70
CA LYS A 1 -9.35 10.72 -21.46
C LYS A 1 -10.25 10.30 -20.31
N ALA A 2 -9.68 9.80 -19.21
CA ALA A 2 -10.46 9.50 -18.02
C ALA A 2 -10.94 10.81 -17.36
N PRO A 3 -12.16 10.86 -16.79
CA PRO A 3 -12.63 12.01 -16.03
C PRO A 3 -11.77 12.19 -14.77
N VAL A 4 -11.52 13.44 -14.38
CA VAL A 4 -10.73 13.79 -13.19
C VAL A 4 -11.64 14.47 -12.18
N VAL A 5 -11.59 14.00 -10.94
CA VAL A 5 -12.34 14.54 -9.80
C VAL A 5 -11.35 14.88 -8.70
N TYR A 6 -11.44 16.09 -8.16
CA TYR A 6 -10.64 16.51 -7.01
C TYR A 6 -11.38 16.17 -5.73
N ILE A 7 -10.64 15.62 -4.77
CA ILE A 7 -11.12 15.22 -3.45
C ILE A 7 -10.13 15.73 -2.40
N ASP A 8 -10.59 15.97 -1.17
CA ASP A 8 -9.72 16.46 -0.10
C ASP A 8 -8.79 15.37 0.44
N LYS A 9 -9.31 14.15 0.65
CA LYS A 9 -8.55 12.99 1.14
C LYS A 9 -8.97 11.70 0.45
N VAL A 10 -8.01 10.80 0.24
CA VAL A 10 -8.26 9.50 -0.41
C VAL A 10 -9.16 8.64 0.48
N GLU A 11 -8.89 8.62 1.78
CA GLU A 11 -9.54 7.78 2.78
C GLU A 11 -11.04 8.10 2.89
N ASP A 12 -11.42 9.38 2.72
CA ASP A 12 -12.81 9.83 2.76
C ASP A 12 -13.70 9.20 1.68
N VAL A 13 -13.09 8.75 0.57
CA VAL A 13 -13.80 8.11 -0.55
C VAL A 13 -13.51 6.62 -0.59
N PHE A 14 -12.23 6.23 -0.53
CA PHE A 14 -11.78 4.85 -0.68
C PHE A 14 -12.34 3.93 0.42
N GLU A 15 -12.44 4.40 1.67
CA GLU A 15 -12.95 3.58 2.78
C GLU A 15 -14.48 3.55 2.88
N ARG A 16 -15.16 4.49 2.20
CA ARG A 16 -16.63 4.57 2.17
C ARG A 16 -17.23 3.84 0.99
N ALA A 17 -16.49 3.72 -0.11
CA ALA A 17 -16.91 2.95 -1.27
C ALA A 17 -17.05 1.48 -0.88
N ARG A 18 -18.26 0.92 -1.10
CA ARG A 18 -18.55 -0.50 -0.91
C ARG A 18 -18.88 -1.09 -2.28
N LYS A 19 -17.84 -1.44 -3.02
CA LYS A 19 -17.98 -2.13 -4.32
C LYS A 19 -17.88 -3.64 -4.05
N PRO A 20 -18.87 -4.47 -4.43
CA PRO A 20 -18.78 -5.91 -4.25
C PRO A 20 -17.60 -6.49 -5.03
N TYR A 21 -16.65 -7.13 -4.35
CA TYR A 21 -15.48 -7.76 -4.99
C TYR A 21 -15.82 -8.99 -5.85
N LEU A 22 -16.98 -9.61 -5.63
CA LEU A 22 -17.38 -10.86 -6.30
C LEU A 22 -17.91 -10.66 -7.73
N GLN A 23 -17.98 -9.43 -8.23
CA GLN A 23 -18.30 -9.15 -9.63
C GLN A 23 -17.03 -8.78 -10.38
N LYS A 24 -16.86 -9.31 -11.61
CA LYS A 24 -15.77 -8.91 -12.50
C LYS A 24 -15.74 -7.38 -12.62
N ARG A 25 -14.56 -6.79 -12.45
CA ARG A 25 -14.39 -5.34 -12.52
C ARG A 25 -14.65 -4.87 -13.95
N GLY A 26 -15.74 -4.12 -14.15
CA GLY A 26 -15.98 -3.41 -15.41
C GLY A 26 -15.23 -2.09 -15.50
N ASP A 27 -14.93 -1.49 -14.35
CA ASP A 27 -14.32 -0.18 -14.20
C ASP A 27 -13.51 -0.09 -12.89
N LEU A 28 -12.34 0.55 -12.97
CA LEU A 28 -11.46 0.82 -11.83
C LEU A 28 -11.19 2.32 -11.75
N ASN A 29 -11.34 2.88 -10.55
CA ASN A 29 -10.85 4.23 -10.27
C ASN A 29 -9.39 4.16 -9.84
N LEU A 30 -8.62 5.17 -10.22
CA LEU A 30 -7.28 5.43 -9.69
C LEU A 30 -7.35 6.65 -8.78
N PHE A 31 -7.06 6.43 -7.49
CA PHE A 31 -6.87 7.49 -6.52
C PHE A 31 -5.38 7.85 -6.47
N ILE A 32 -5.07 9.14 -6.58
CA ILE A 32 -3.71 9.67 -6.44
C ILE A 32 -3.73 10.66 -5.29
N GLY A 33 -2.88 10.45 -4.28
CA GLY A 33 -2.90 11.30 -3.09
C GLY A 33 -1.63 11.24 -2.27
N ARG A 34 -1.65 11.87 -1.11
CA ARG A 34 -0.57 11.83 -0.11
C ARG A 34 -0.93 10.83 0.97
N LYS A 35 -0.02 9.93 1.34
CA LYS A 35 -0.22 9.02 2.47
C LYS A 35 -0.09 9.81 3.77
N GLU A 36 -1.16 9.86 4.56
CA GLU A 36 -1.13 10.44 5.92
C GLU A 36 -0.95 9.36 7.00
N GLY A 37 -0.50 9.75 8.19
CA GLY A 37 -0.31 8.85 9.33
C GLY A 37 0.94 7.97 9.21
N GLN A 38 0.83 6.69 9.59
CA GLN A 38 1.98 5.77 9.55
C GLN A 38 2.37 5.44 8.10
N LEU A 39 3.64 5.72 7.76
CA LEU A 39 4.23 5.45 6.44
C LEU A 39 4.97 4.11 6.39
N VAL A 40 5.62 3.74 7.50
CA VAL A 40 6.36 2.50 7.71
C VAL A 40 5.80 1.81 8.95
N LYS A 41 5.53 0.51 8.87
CA LYS A 41 4.90 -0.28 9.94
C LYS A 41 5.67 -1.57 10.16
N PRO A 42 5.76 -2.07 11.40
CA PRO A 42 6.38 -3.37 11.67
C PRO A 42 5.61 -4.45 10.91
N ALA A 43 6.35 -5.33 10.24
CA ALA A 43 5.77 -6.50 9.62
C ALA A 43 5.41 -7.55 10.69
N PRO A 44 4.39 -8.39 10.45
CA PRO A 44 4.08 -9.51 11.34
C PRO A 44 5.27 -10.48 11.47
N ASP A 45 5.34 -11.22 12.59
CA ASP A 45 6.40 -12.22 12.86
C ASP A 45 6.49 -13.34 11.80
N ALA A 46 5.47 -13.50 10.97
CA ALA A 46 5.47 -14.41 9.82
C ALA A 46 6.44 -13.98 8.70
N TYR A 47 6.94 -12.74 8.72
CA TYR A 47 7.86 -12.22 7.72
C TYR A 47 9.31 -12.53 8.09
N GLY A 48 10.03 -13.20 7.19
CA GLY A 48 11.48 -13.39 7.28
C GLY A 48 11.94 -14.57 8.13
N LEU A 49 13.25 -14.58 8.41
CA LEU A 49 13.91 -15.56 9.28
C LEU A 49 14.13 -14.92 10.66
N SER A 50 14.04 -15.71 11.72
CA SER A 50 14.07 -15.20 13.10
C SER A 50 15.35 -14.40 13.40
N GLY A 51 15.20 -13.12 13.76
CA GLY A 51 16.27 -12.32 14.36
C GLY A 51 16.34 -10.86 13.88
N ASP A 52 15.94 -10.60 12.63
CA ASP A 52 16.02 -9.27 12.03
C ASP A 52 14.70 -8.49 12.14
N PRO A 53 14.73 -7.15 12.29
CA PRO A 53 13.54 -6.32 12.19
C PRO A 53 12.99 -6.30 10.76
N HIS A 54 11.72 -6.62 10.60
CA HIS A 54 10.99 -6.51 9.33
C HIS A 54 9.93 -5.41 9.41
N TYR A 55 9.84 -4.62 8.34
CA TYR A 55 8.88 -3.54 8.16
C TYR A 55 8.23 -3.64 6.78
N TYR A 56 7.06 -3.06 6.63
CA TYR A 56 6.52 -2.72 5.30
C TYR A 56 6.22 -1.23 5.23
N PHE A 57 6.27 -0.68 4.02
CA PHE A 57 5.91 0.72 3.79
C PHE A 57 4.71 0.81 2.84
N ILE A 58 3.92 1.85 3.04
CA ILE A 58 2.66 2.02 2.32
C ILE A 58 2.84 3.08 1.22
N HIS A 59 2.90 2.62 -0.03
CA HIS A 59 3.04 3.46 -1.21
C HIS A 59 1.88 3.28 -2.21
N ALA A 60 1.11 2.20 -2.10
CA ALA A 60 -0.06 1.95 -2.92
C ALA A 60 -1.02 0.96 -2.23
N TYR A 61 -2.27 0.92 -2.70
CA TYR A 61 -3.27 -0.10 -2.35
C TYR A 61 -3.83 -0.78 -3.59
N ASN A 62 -4.18 -2.06 -3.43
CA ASN A 62 -4.73 -2.95 -4.45
C ASN A 62 -3.76 -3.22 -5.62
N CYS A 63 -4.24 -4.02 -6.58
CA CYS A 63 -3.55 -4.40 -7.80
C CYS A 63 -4.55 -4.43 -8.98
N ILE A 64 -4.03 -4.24 -10.19
CA ILE A 64 -4.79 -4.34 -11.45
C ILE A 64 -5.25 -5.77 -11.74
N TYR A 65 -4.58 -6.78 -11.18
CA TYR A 65 -4.91 -8.18 -11.39
C TYR A 65 -6.06 -8.63 -10.49
N GLU A 66 -6.93 -9.48 -11.05
CA GLU A 66 -8.10 -10.06 -10.37
C GLU A 66 -7.83 -11.52 -9.97
N CYS A 67 -6.77 -11.77 -9.18
CA CYS A 67 -6.46 -13.12 -8.74
C CYS A 67 -7.58 -13.67 -7.83
N GLU A 68 -8.10 -14.86 -8.12
CA GLU A 68 -9.19 -15.50 -7.36
C GLU A 68 -8.84 -15.73 -5.88
N TYR A 69 -7.56 -15.82 -5.55
CA TYR A 69 -7.03 -16.05 -4.20
C TYR A 69 -6.50 -14.78 -3.52
N CYS A 70 -6.72 -13.59 -4.11
CA CYS A 70 -6.13 -12.36 -3.58
C CYS A 70 -6.75 -11.98 -2.23
N TYR A 71 -5.94 -12.00 -1.17
CA TYR A 71 -6.42 -11.66 0.18
C TYR A 71 -6.87 -10.20 0.32
N LEU A 72 -6.35 -9.29 -0.53
CA LEU A 72 -6.73 -7.87 -0.53
C LEU A 72 -8.22 -7.67 -0.81
N GLN A 73 -8.88 -8.64 -1.47
CA GLN A 73 -10.32 -8.63 -1.69
C GLN A 73 -11.14 -8.67 -0.40
N GLY A 74 -10.60 -9.27 0.66
CA GLY A 74 -11.20 -9.25 2.00
C GLY A 74 -10.65 -8.13 2.90
N TYR A 75 -9.52 -7.53 2.52
CA TYR A 75 -8.85 -6.51 3.33
C TYR A 75 -9.43 -5.11 3.09
N PHE A 76 -9.60 -4.71 1.83
CA PHE A 76 -10.13 -3.40 1.45
C PHE A 76 -11.63 -3.46 1.14
N LYS A 77 -12.32 -2.32 1.35
CA LYS A 77 -13.75 -2.18 1.05
C LYS A 77 -14.04 -1.86 -0.42
N SER A 78 -13.00 -1.45 -1.16
CA SER A 78 -13.05 -1.09 -2.57
C SER A 78 -11.92 -1.77 -3.35
N PRO A 79 -12.18 -2.28 -4.58
CA PRO A 79 -11.19 -2.81 -5.50
C PRO A 79 -10.38 -1.73 -6.23
N ASP A 80 -10.74 -0.45 -6.06
CA ASP A 80 -10.08 0.66 -6.73
C ASP A 80 -8.59 0.76 -6.32
N LEU A 81 -7.78 1.38 -7.18
CA LEU A 81 -6.34 1.52 -6.94
C LEU A 81 -6.05 2.80 -6.17
N VAL A 82 -5.09 2.75 -5.25
CA VAL A 82 -4.54 3.96 -4.62
C VAL A 82 -3.04 4.03 -4.90
N LEU A 83 -2.56 5.19 -5.35
CA LEU A 83 -1.14 5.49 -5.49
C LEU A 83 -0.81 6.72 -4.64
N TYR A 84 0.15 6.56 -3.72
CA TYR A 84 0.61 7.63 -2.86
C TYR A 84 1.90 8.25 -3.41
N VAL A 85 1.92 9.59 -3.55
CA VAL A 85 2.99 10.31 -4.26
C VAL A 85 4.07 10.92 -3.35
N ASN A 86 3.88 10.90 -2.04
CA ASN A 86 4.85 11.42 -1.06
C ASN A 86 5.99 10.45 -0.78
N HIS A 87 6.65 9.97 -1.84
CA HIS A 87 7.76 9.01 -1.76
C HIS A 87 8.94 9.55 -0.95
N ASP A 88 9.19 10.86 -0.98
CA ASP A 88 10.27 11.49 -0.19
C ASP A 88 10.04 11.35 1.32
N GLU A 89 8.78 11.50 1.76
CA GLU A 89 8.39 11.33 3.17
C GLU A 89 8.48 9.86 3.59
N ILE A 90 8.01 8.95 2.74
CA ILE A 90 8.12 7.50 2.97
C ILE A 90 9.59 7.10 3.08
N ALA A 91 10.45 7.57 2.17
CA ALA A 91 11.87 7.29 2.19
C ALA A 91 12.57 7.91 3.42
N ALA A 92 12.11 9.07 3.91
CA ALA A 92 12.60 9.66 5.15
C ALA A 92 12.29 8.79 6.37
N GLU A 93 11.07 8.27 6.48
CA GLU A 93 10.67 7.37 7.57
C GLU A 93 11.41 6.02 7.51
N ILE A 94 11.69 5.50 6.31
CA ILE A 94 12.54 4.31 6.12
C ILE A 94 13.95 4.58 6.69
N ARG A 95 14.58 5.70 6.33
CA ARG A 95 15.91 6.08 6.83
C ARG A 95 15.91 6.24 8.35
N GLU A 96 14.87 6.84 8.91
CA GLU A 96 14.75 6.99 10.37
C GLU A 96 14.55 5.64 11.07
N THR A 97 13.78 4.74 10.46
CA THR A 97 13.62 3.36 10.95
C THR A 97 14.95 2.61 10.96
N VAL A 98 15.79 2.77 9.93
CA VAL A 98 17.15 2.20 9.92
C VAL A 98 18.00 2.77 11.06
N ARG A 99 17.96 4.08 11.30
CA ARG A 99 18.72 4.72 12.40
C ARG A 99 18.31 4.21 13.78
N ARG A 100 17.02 3.92 13.99
CA ARG A 100 16.50 3.35 15.25
C ARG A 100 17.03 1.94 15.55
N HIS A 101 17.51 1.22 14.53
CA HIS A 101 18.09 -0.12 14.62
C HIS A 101 19.59 -0.12 14.26
N ALA A 102 20.31 0.93 14.68
CA ALA A 102 21.75 1.05 14.39
C ALA A 102 22.60 -0.09 14.99
N ASP A 103 22.07 -0.84 15.95
CA ASP A 103 22.66 -2.02 16.57
C ASP A 103 22.43 -3.32 15.78
N ARG A 104 21.60 -3.29 14.72
CA ARG A 104 21.24 -4.47 13.93
C ARG A 104 22.04 -4.53 12.62
N PRO A 105 22.43 -5.75 12.18
CA PRO A 105 23.16 -5.92 10.93
C PRO A 105 22.28 -5.63 9.69
N SER A 106 20.98 -5.87 9.81
CA SER A 106 20.01 -5.76 8.73
C SER A 106 18.66 -5.27 9.25
N VAL A 107 17.98 -4.49 8.42
CA VAL A 107 16.58 -4.09 8.59
C VAL A 107 15.90 -4.27 7.24
N TRP A 108 14.79 -5.01 7.22
CA TRP A 108 14.13 -5.40 5.98
C TRP A 108 12.87 -4.57 5.74
N PHE A 109 12.65 -4.17 4.48
CA PHE A 109 11.48 -3.39 4.07
C PHE A 109 10.74 -4.07 2.93
N HIS A 110 9.47 -4.37 3.15
CA HIS A 110 8.58 -5.01 2.19
C HIS A 110 7.71 -3.97 1.51
N ALA A 111 7.72 -3.95 0.18
CA ALA A 111 6.99 -2.96 -0.60
C ALA A 111 5.58 -3.46 -0.99
N GLY A 112 5.38 -4.77 -1.09
CA GLY A 112 4.20 -5.38 -1.70
C GLY A 112 3.10 -5.82 -0.72
N GLU A 113 3.08 -5.28 0.50
CA GLU A 113 2.11 -5.71 1.52
C GLU A 113 0.67 -5.48 1.03
N PHE A 114 0.36 -4.25 0.63
CA PHE A 114 -1.01 -3.86 0.26
C PHE A 114 -1.21 -3.62 -1.23
N SER A 115 -0.22 -3.91 -2.05
CA SER A 115 -0.26 -3.71 -3.50
C SER A 115 0.73 -4.62 -4.21
N ASP A 116 0.58 -4.77 -5.52
CA ASP A 116 1.68 -5.27 -6.35
C ASP A 116 2.54 -4.08 -6.79
N THR A 117 3.77 -4.01 -6.28
CA THR A 117 4.68 -2.89 -6.53
C THR A 117 5.21 -2.81 -7.95
N LEU A 118 5.24 -3.94 -8.67
CA LEU A 118 5.78 -4.02 -10.02
C LEU A 118 4.69 -3.82 -11.07
N ALA A 119 3.45 -4.14 -10.74
CA ALA A 119 2.33 -4.07 -11.67
C ALA A 119 2.06 -2.65 -12.23
N LEU A 120 2.48 -1.59 -11.53
CA LEU A 120 2.23 -0.19 -11.91
C LEU A 120 3.51 0.63 -12.16
N SER A 121 4.67 -0.02 -12.30
CA SER A 121 5.98 0.65 -12.37
C SER A 121 6.49 0.96 -13.79
N HIS A 122 5.66 0.87 -14.82
CA HIS A 122 6.05 0.97 -16.24
C HIS A 122 5.24 2.00 -17.03
#